data_AF-A0A0D0KX38-F1
#
_entry.id   AF-A0A0D0KX38-F1
#
_cell.length_a   1.000
_cell.length_b   1.000
_cell.length_c   1.000
_cell.angle_alpha   90.00
_cell.angle_beta   90.00
_cell.angle_gamma   90.00
#
_symmetry.space_group_name_H-M   'P 1'
#
loop_
_entity.id
_entity.type
_entity.pdbx_description
1 polymer ?
#
loop_
_entity_poly.entity_id
_entity_poly.type
_entity_poly.pdbx_seq_one_letter_code
_entity_poly.pdbx_strand_id
1 'polypeptide(L)'
;MRLPAPPEALRAARALMAYSQRDAADQAKVTRRYISTAETSESMFDLNLRLVDFYVGHGIEFLGQASVGTEVLGSGARWRAPATPTLLAGDHELYRSESLGISFRAARALLNSTQVDVAHETGLSVATVKDLERGDHWTTSSAIMQEYYETHRVQFLGWSDASTRRFFGVGVRWAS
;
A
#
# COMPACT_ATOMS: atom_id res chain seq x y z
N MET A 1 -22.03 6.17 -0.21
CA MET A 1 -21.41 7.23 0.63
C MET A 1 -19.90 7.13 0.46
N ARG A 2 -19.21 8.23 0.19
CA ARG A 2 -17.74 8.24 0.09
C ARG A 2 -17.18 8.37 1.50
N LEU A 3 -16.18 7.55 1.83
CA LEU A 3 -15.52 7.61 3.14
C LEU A 3 -14.10 8.14 2.95
N PRO A 4 -13.64 9.09 3.80
CA PRO A 4 -12.25 9.48 3.79
C PRO A 4 -11.36 8.29 4.18
N ALA A 5 -10.18 8.21 3.58
CA ALA A 5 -9.17 7.24 3.96
C ALA A 5 -8.27 7.84 5.05
N PRO A 6 -7.88 7.08 6.08
CA PRO A 6 -6.96 7.61 7.07
C PRO A 6 -5.55 7.84 6.48
N PRO A 7 -4.72 8.69 7.10
CA PRO A 7 -3.45 9.14 6.52
C PRO A 7 -2.49 8.01 6.13
N GLU A 8 -2.42 6.95 6.93
CA GLU A 8 -1.60 5.77 6.68
C GLU A 8 -2.03 4.99 5.43
N ALA A 9 -3.34 4.91 5.18
CA ALA A 9 -3.87 4.24 4.00
C ALA A 9 -3.54 5.05 2.73
N LEU A 10 -3.56 6.39 2.80
CA LEU A 10 -3.11 7.25 1.71
C LEU A 10 -1.61 7.08 1.42
N ARG A 11 -0.77 7.00 2.46
CA ARG A 11 0.67 6.72 2.31
C ARG A 11 0.90 5.35 1.64
N ALA A 12 0.18 4.32 2.09
CA ALA A 12 0.26 2.98 1.51
C ALA A 12 -0.17 2.97 0.03
N ALA A 13 -1.28 3.63 -0.32
CA ALA A 13 -1.75 3.78 -1.70
C ALA A 13 -0.68 4.44 -2.60
N ARG A 14 -0.10 5.56 -2.13
CA ARG A 14 0.98 6.24 -2.87
C ARG A 14 2.20 5.33 -3.07
N ALA A 15 2.58 4.59 -2.04
CA ALA A 15 3.70 3.68 -2.07
C ALA A 15 3.48 2.50 -3.03
N LEU A 16 2.27 1.94 -3.11
CA LEU A 16 1.90 0.91 -4.08
C LEU A 16 2.09 1.41 -5.52
N MET A 17 1.73 2.67 -5.79
CA MET A 17 1.94 3.30 -7.09
C MET A 17 3.41 3.64 -7.38
N ALA A 18 4.33 3.40 -6.44
CA ALA A 18 5.73 3.81 -6.52
C ALA A 18 5.93 5.33 -6.67
N TYR A 19 4.96 6.15 -6.27
CA TYR A 19 5.01 7.61 -6.40
C TYR A 19 5.70 8.28 -5.21
N SER A 20 6.50 9.31 -5.49
CA SER A 20 6.86 10.31 -4.49
C SER A 20 5.65 11.21 -4.19
N GLN A 21 5.71 11.97 -3.09
CA GLN A 21 4.67 12.98 -2.82
C GLN A 21 4.57 14.04 -3.92
N ARG A 22 5.67 14.29 -4.65
CA ARG A 22 5.69 15.20 -5.79
C ARG A 22 4.94 14.60 -6.97
N ASP A 23 5.23 13.35 -7.32
CA ASP A 23 4.56 12.66 -8.44
C ASP A 23 3.05 12.57 -8.19
N ALA A 24 2.65 12.19 -6.96
CA ALA A 24 1.25 12.15 -6.58
C ALA A 24 0.58 13.53 -6.66
N ALA A 25 1.27 14.60 -6.23
CA ALA A 25 0.76 15.97 -6.31
C ALA A 25 0.55 16.42 -7.75
N ASP A 26 1.54 16.17 -8.62
CA ASP A 26 1.51 16.54 -10.02
C ASP A 26 0.37 15.81 -10.75
N GLN A 27 0.21 14.51 -10.51
CA GLN A 27 -0.84 13.69 -11.10
C GLN A 27 -2.24 14.03 -10.57
N ALA A 28 -2.37 14.31 -9.28
CA ALA A 28 -3.63 14.73 -8.66
C ALA A 28 -3.95 16.23 -8.86
N LYS A 29 -3.06 16.99 -9.51
CA LYS A 29 -3.18 18.43 -9.76
C LYS A 29 -3.37 19.25 -8.47
N VAL A 30 -2.64 18.88 -7.43
CA VAL A 30 -2.59 19.58 -6.13
C VAL A 30 -1.16 19.94 -5.78
N THR A 31 -0.96 20.68 -4.69
CA THR A 31 0.40 20.98 -4.23
C THR A 31 0.99 19.82 -3.43
N ARG A 32 2.31 19.67 -3.43
CA ARG A 32 3.01 18.69 -2.57
C ARG A 32 2.65 18.87 -1.09
N ARG A 33 2.49 20.11 -0.62
CA ARG A 33 2.09 20.41 0.76
C ARG A 33 0.75 19.76 1.10
N TYR A 34 -0.19 19.73 0.17
CA TYR A 34 -1.51 19.13 0.36
C TYR A 34 -1.42 17.61 0.49
N ILE A 35 -0.61 16.95 -0.33
CA ILE A 35 -0.32 15.52 -0.17
C ILE A 35 0.28 15.25 1.21
N SER A 36 1.30 16.02 1.59
CA SER A 36 1.94 15.87 2.91
C SER A 36 0.96 16.04 4.05
N THR A 37 0.08 17.05 4.01
CA THR A 37 -0.93 17.26 5.06
C THR A 37 -1.92 16.11 5.13
N ALA A 38 -2.48 15.68 4.00
CA ALA A 38 -3.42 14.55 3.97
C ALA A 38 -2.79 13.23 4.45
N GLU A 39 -1.48 13.06 4.24
CA GLU A 39 -0.72 11.91 4.71
C GLU A 39 -0.22 12.03 6.17
N THR A 40 -0.52 13.12 6.87
CA THR A 40 -0.13 13.30 8.29
C THR A 40 -1.29 13.66 9.21
N SER A 41 -2.40 14.14 8.68
CA SER A 41 -3.56 14.57 9.47
C SER A 41 -4.88 14.35 8.72
N GLU A 42 -5.96 14.21 9.49
CA GLU A 42 -7.33 14.07 8.97
C GLU A 42 -8.02 15.41 8.70
N SER A 43 -7.29 16.52 8.81
CA SER A 43 -7.85 17.88 8.82
C SER A 43 -8.39 18.38 7.48
N MET A 44 -8.16 17.66 6.38
CA MET A 44 -8.46 18.11 5.02
C MET A 44 -9.45 17.17 4.33
N PHE A 45 -10.69 17.12 4.83
CA PHE A 45 -11.71 16.17 4.39
C PHE A 45 -11.97 16.18 2.87
N ASP A 46 -12.22 17.35 2.27
CA ASP A 46 -12.52 17.43 0.82
C ASP A 46 -11.34 17.02 -0.06
N LEU A 47 -10.12 17.38 0.35
CA LEU A 47 -8.90 16.96 -0.32
C LEU A 47 -8.71 15.44 -0.20
N ASN A 48 -8.96 14.88 0.98
CA ASN A 48 -8.88 13.46 1.23
C ASN A 48 -9.78 12.68 0.27
N LEU A 49 -11.04 13.09 0.14
CA LEU A 49 -11.98 12.47 -0.80
C LEU A 49 -11.51 12.57 -2.26
N ARG A 50 -10.90 13.69 -2.67
CA ARG A 50 -10.30 13.83 -4.01
C ARG A 50 -9.13 12.89 -4.22
N LEU A 51 -8.29 12.69 -3.20
CA LEU A 51 -7.17 11.74 -3.25
C LEU A 51 -7.67 10.30 -3.28
N VAL A 52 -8.72 9.98 -2.53
CA VAL A 52 -9.40 8.68 -2.61
C VAL A 52 -9.88 8.43 -4.03
N ASP A 53 -10.62 9.37 -4.63
CA ASP A 53 -11.10 9.25 -6.02
C ASP A 53 -9.92 9.08 -7.00
N PHE A 54 -8.84 9.85 -6.82
CA PHE A 54 -7.63 9.74 -7.63
C PHE A 54 -7.00 8.34 -7.57
N TYR A 55 -6.73 7.83 -6.36
CA TYR A 55 -6.10 6.52 -6.19
C TYR A 55 -7.04 5.39 -6.65
N VAL A 56 -8.34 5.48 -6.36
CA VAL A 56 -9.34 4.51 -6.82
C VAL A 56 -9.45 4.48 -8.35
N GLY A 57 -9.35 5.65 -8.99
CA GLY A 57 -9.29 5.77 -10.45
C GLY A 57 -8.07 5.08 -11.07
N HIS A 58 -6.98 4.94 -10.31
CA HIS A 58 -5.79 4.20 -10.72
C HIS A 58 -5.82 2.71 -10.33
N GLY A 59 -6.95 2.23 -9.78
CA GLY A 59 -7.12 0.83 -9.41
C GLY A 59 -6.71 0.49 -7.97
N ILE A 60 -6.52 1.47 -7.09
CA ILE A 60 -6.38 1.23 -5.66
C ILE A 60 -7.75 0.94 -5.04
N GLU A 61 -7.78 0.06 -4.05
CA GLU A 61 -8.88 -0.20 -3.15
C GLU A 61 -8.43 0.13 -1.72
N PHE A 62 -9.14 1.05 -1.07
CA PHE A 62 -8.92 1.36 0.35
C PHE A 62 -9.65 0.35 1.22
N LEU A 63 -8.98 -0.04 2.30
CA LEU A 63 -9.45 -1.06 3.23
C LEU A 63 -9.74 -0.44 4.60
N GLY A 64 -10.56 -1.14 5.38
CA GLY A 64 -10.92 -0.77 6.74
C GLY A 64 -12.40 -0.92 6.99
N GLN A 65 -12.76 -1.22 8.23
CA GLN A 65 -14.15 -1.22 8.69
C GLN A 65 -14.41 0.04 9.50
N ALA A 66 -15.29 0.91 8.98
CA ALA A 66 -15.77 2.07 9.72
C ALA A 66 -17.07 1.70 10.43
N SER A 67 -17.05 1.72 11.76
CA SER A 67 -18.25 1.71 12.60
C SER A 67 -18.46 3.11 13.17
N VAL A 68 -19.71 3.58 13.23
CA VAL A 68 -20.06 4.93 13.69
C VAL A 68 -19.59 5.09 15.15
N GLY A 69 -18.67 6.04 15.39
CA GLY A 69 -18.15 6.36 16.72
C GLY A 69 -16.87 5.61 17.12
N THR A 70 -16.27 4.81 16.25
CA THR A 70 -15.04 4.06 16.49
C THR A 70 -13.98 4.30 15.41
N GLU A 71 -12.72 4.15 15.79
CA GLU A 71 -11.56 4.17 14.89
C GLU A 71 -11.71 3.10 13.79
N VAL A 72 -11.24 3.41 12.57
CA VAL A 72 -11.32 2.49 11.43
C VAL A 72 -10.36 1.32 11.66
N LEU A 73 -10.90 0.13 11.93
CA LEU A 73 -10.10 -1.07 12.15
C LEU A 73 -9.60 -1.64 10.82
N GLY A 74 -8.34 -2.10 10.82
CA GLY A 74 -7.74 -2.74 9.66
C GLY A 74 -7.58 -1.83 8.44
N SER A 75 -7.33 -0.53 8.68
CA SER A 75 -7.12 0.43 7.60
C SER A 75 -5.90 0.07 6.74
N GLY A 76 -5.97 0.36 5.45
CA GLY A 76 -4.91 0.03 4.51
C GLY A 76 -5.28 0.29 3.06
N ALA A 77 -4.45 -0.19 2.16
CA ALA A 77 -4.67 -0.07 0.72
C ALA A 77 -4.12 -1.30 -0.02
N ARG A 78 -4.78 -1.68 -1.10
CA ARG A 78 -4.31 -2.71 -2.03
C ARG A 78 -4.65 -2.35 -3.46
N TRP A 79 -4.02 -3.02 -4.42
CA TRP A 79 -4.54 -3.06 -5.77
C TRP A 79 -5.91 -3.74 -5.78
N ARG A 80 -6.83 -3.24 -6.61
CA ARG A 80 -8.10 -3.90 -6.86
C ARG A 80 -7.82 -5.32 -7.34
N ALA A 81 -8.42 -6.29 -6.67
CA ALA A 81 -8.29 -7.69 -7.00
C ALA A 81 -9.56 -8.18 -7.72
N PRO A 82 -9.45 -9.23 -8.55
CA PRO A 82 -10.60 -9.98 -9.00
C PRO A 82 -11.36 -10.57 -7.80
N ALA A 83 -12.69 -10.66 -7.92
CA ALA A 83 -13.53 -11.23 -6.88
C ALA A 83 -13.35 -12.75 -6.74
N THR A 84 -12.85 -13.41 -7.78
CA THR A 84 -12.69 -14.87 -7.84
C THR A 84 -11.27 -15.19 -8.29
N PRO A 85 -10.61 -16.23 -7.72
CA PRO A 85 -9.25 -16.62 -8.12
C PRO A 85 -9.14 -17.10 -9.57
N THR A 86 -10.26 -17.46 -10.19
CA THR A 86 -10.33 -17.93 -11.56
C THR A 86 -10.53 -16.75 -12.51
N LEU A 87 -9.44 -16.28 -13.11
CA LEU A 87 -9.49 -15.23 -14.12
C LEU A 87 -9.83 -15.79 -15.50
N LEU A 88 -10.74 -15.13 -16.21
CA LEU A 88 -10.87 -15.34 -17.65
C LEU A 88 -9.79 -14.53 -18.37
N ALA A 89 -9.38 -14.98 -19.56
CA ALA A 89 -8.25 -14.37 -20.28
C ALA A 89 -8.38 -12.84 -20.51
N GLY A 90 -9.60 -12.31 -20.57
CA GLY A 90 -9.87 -10.87 -20.71
C GLY A 90 -9.80 -10.05 -19.41
N ASP A 91 -9.81 -10.71 -18.24
CA ASP A 91 -9.82 -10.03 -16.95
C ASP A 91 -8.43 -9.51 -16.55
N HIS A 92 -7.36 -10.08 -17.10
CA HIS A 92 -5.98 -9.69 -16.77
C HIS A 92 -5.64 -8.24 -17.14
N GLU A 93 -6.35 -7.65 -18.10
CA GLU A 93 -6.17 -6.24 -18.50
C GLU A 93 -6.88 -5.27 -17.55
N LEU A 94 -7.87 -5.76 -16.79
CA LEU A 94 -8.68 -4.95 -15.86
C LEU A 94 -8.02 -4.79 -14.48
N TYR A 95 -7.09 -5.68 -14.15
CA TYR A 95 -6.46 -5.73 -12.83
C TYR A 95 -4.95 -5.57 -12.93
N ARG A 96 -4.41 -4.77 -12.01
CA ARG A 96 -2.97 -4.65 -11.88
C ARG A 96 -2.40 -5.95 -11.31
N SER A 97 -1.45 -6.52 -12.05
CA SER A 97 -0.69 -7.69 -11.64
C SER A 97 0.72 -7.28 -11.25
N GLU A 98 1.25 -7.86 -10.17
CA GLU A 98 2.63 -7.66 -9.71
C GLU A 98 3.43 -8.96 -9.84
N SER A 99 4.75 -8.85 -9.95
CA SER A 99 5.67 -10.01 -9.96
C SER A 99 5.86 -10.63 -8.59
N LEU A 100 5.50 -9.90 -7.53
CA LEU A 100 5.69 -10.29 -6.13
C LEU A 100 4.37 -10.12 -5.38
N GLY A 101 4.09 -11.05 -4.46
CA GLY A 101 2.85 -11.05 -3.68
C GLY A 101 2.80 -10.06 -2.54
N ILE A 102 3.91 -9.37 -2.25
CA ILE A 102 4.05 -8.47 -1.11
C ILE A 102 4.69 -7.15 -1.54
N SER A 103 4.37 -6.08 -0.82
CA SER A 103 4.98 -4.75 -1.05
C SER A 103 5.55 -4.19 0.25
N PHE A 104 6.86 -4.36 0.43
CA PHE A 104 7.57 -3.79 1.58
C PHE A 104 7.52 -2.26 1.62
N ARG A 105 7.51 -1.62 0.43
CA ARG A 105 7.38 -0.17 0.34
C ARG A 105 6.04 0.31 0.88
N ALA A 106 4.96 -0.40 0.56
CA ALA A 106 3.64 -0.09 1.08
C ALA A 106 3.56 -0.34 2.59
N ALA A 107 4.13 -1.46 3.08
CA ALA A 107 4.21 -1.77 4.50
C ALA A 107 4.94 -0.66 5.29
N ARG A 108 6.10 -0.24 4.80
CA ARG A 108 6.85 0.87 5.40
C ARG A 108 6.06 2.16 5.43
N ALA A 109 5.36 2.47 4.33
CA ALA A 109 4.56 3.69 4.23
C ALA A 109 3.35 3.67 5.16
N LEU A 110 2.72 2.50 5.35
CA LEU A 110 1.65 2.29 6.33
C LEU A 110 2.17 2.59 7.75
N LEU A 111 3.30 1.97 8.13
CA LEU A 111 3.97 2.16 9.42
C LEU A 111 4.55 3.58 9.63
N ASN A 112 4.65 4.38 8.56
CA ASN A 112 5.26 5.70 8.56
C ASN A 112 6.76 5.72 8.95
N SER A 113 7.48 4.63 8.67
CA SER A 113 8.91 4.51 8.98
C SER A 113 9.80 4.96 7.82
N THR A 114 11.02 5.38 8.12
CA THR A 114 12.05 5.58 7.10
C THR A 114 12.77 4.27 6.78
N GLN A 115 13.50 4.21 5.66
CA GLN A 115 14.33 3.04 5.35
C GLN A 115 15.46 2.85 6.37
N VAL A 116 15.90 3.93 7.03
CA VAL A 116 16.95 3.90 8.05
C VAL A 116 16.44 3.24 9.32
N ASP A 117 15.22 3.58 9.75
CA ASP A 117 14.59 2.99 10.95
C ASP A 117 14.42 1.47 10.75
N VAL A 118 13.88 1.08 9.59
CA VAL A 118 13.69 -0.34 9.25
C VAL A 118 15.02 -1.08 9.17
N ALA A 119 16.04 -0.50 8.55
CA ALA A 119 17.37 -1.09 8.47
C ALA A 119 17.99 -1.30 9.86
N HIS A 120 17.88 -0.30 10.72
CA HIS A 120 18.35 -0.37 12.10
C HIS A 120 17.64 -1.49 12.90
N GLU A 121 16.31 -1.55 12.82
CA GLU A 121 15.51 -2.50 13.60
C GLU A 121 15.61 -3.95 13.08
N THR A 122 15.85 -4.13 11.78
CA THR A 122 16.02 -5.47 11.18
C THR A 122 17.47 -5.96 11.16
N GLY A 123 18.43 -5.08 11.45
CA GLY A 123 19.86 -5.37 11.28
C GLY A 123 20.31 -5.48 9.81
N LEU A 124 19.46 -5.13 8.85
CA LEU A 124 19.80 -5.10 7.43
C LEU A 124 20.50 -3.79 7.06
N SER A 125 21.22 -3.79 5.94
CA SER A 125 21.73 -2.53 5.38
C SER A 125 20.59 -1.72 4.74
N VAL A 126 20.70 -0.38 4.74
CA VAL A 126 19.76 0.49 4.03
C VAL A 126 19.68 0.17 2.53
N ALA A 127 20.80 -0.26 1.93
CA ALA A 127 20.84 -0.70 0.53
C ALA A 127 19.99 -1.97 0.33
N THR A 128 20.13 -2.96 1.22
CA THR A 128 19.33 -4.19 1.21
C THR A 128 17.83 -3.89 1.32
N VAL A 129 17.43 -3.02 2.25
CA VAL A 129 16.02 -2.60 2.40
C VAL A 129 15.51 -1.94 1.11
N LYS A 130 16.32 -1.06 0.51
CA LYS A 130 15.97 -0.36 -0.73
C LYS A 130 15.78 -1.31 -1.91
N ASP A 131 16.62 -2.32 -2.03
CA ASP A 131 16.56 -3.31 -3.11
C ASP A 131 15.33 -4.23 -2.93
N LEU A 132 15.04 -4.65 -1.70
CA LEU A 132 13.81 -5.39 -1.37
C LEU A 132 12.54 -4.58 -1.69
N GLU A 133 12.53 -3.26 -1.43
CA GLU A 133 11.43 -2.35 -1.79
C GLU A 133 11.29 -2.07 -3.29
N ARG A 134 12.27 -2.42 -4.11
CA ARG A 134 12.21 -2.34 -5.57
C ARG A 134 11.77 -3.67 -6.20
N GLY A 135 11.87 -4.75 -5.46
CA GLY A 135 11.49 -6.09 -5.92
C GLY A 135 12.63 -7.09 -5.99
N ASP A 136 13.85 -6.72 -5.59
CA ASP A 136 14.97 -7.67 -5.52
C ASP A 136 14.80 -8.56 -4.28
N HIS A 137 14.34 -9.79 -4.46
CA HIS A 137 14.00 -10.70 -3.36
C HIS A 137 15.10 -11.75 -3.14
N TRP A 138 15.76 -11.66 -1.99
CA TRP A 138 16.60 -12.72 -1.44
C TRP A 138 15.84 -13.40 -0.30
N THR A 139 15.76 -14.74 -0.34
CA THR A 139 14.89 -15.53 0.55
C THR A 139 15.03 -15.15 2.03
N THR A 140 16.27 -15.01 2.52
CA THR A 140 16.53 -14.70 3.93
C THR A 140 16.16 -13.26 4.29
N SER A 141 16.58 -12.27 3.50
CA SER A 141 16.32 -10.86 3.82
C SER A 141 14.84 -10.49 3.63
N SER A 142 14.17 -11.09 2.66
CA SER A 142 12.71 -10.96 2.49
C SER A 142 11.96 -11.54 3.69
N ALA A 143 12.38 -12.69 4.22
CA ALA A 143 11.77 -13.28 5.41
C ALA A 143 11.91 -12.38 6.64
N ILE A 144 13.10 -11.82 6.87
CA ILE A 144 13.36 -10.88 7.97
C ILE A 144 12.47 -9.64 7.85
N MET A 145 12.37 -9.03 6.67
CA MET A 145 11.50 -7.87 6.47
C MET A 145 10.02 -8.20 6.65
N GLN A 146 9.58 -9.37 6.18
CA GLN A 146 8.18 -9.80 6.34
C GLN A 146 7.84 -9.99 7.83
N GLU A 147 8.66 -10.74 8.57
CA GLU A 147 8.47 -10.99 10.01
C GLU A 147 8.46 -9.69 10.81
N TYR A 148 9.37 -8.76 10.48
CA TYR A 148 9.42 -7.44 11.08
C TYR A 148 8.09 -6.69 10.97
N TYR A 149 7.53 -6.60 9.75
CA TYR A 149 6.28 -5.89 9.52
C TYR A 149 5.07 -6.60 10.15
N GLU A 150 5.03 -7.93 10.10
CA GLU A 150 3.96 -8.72 10.72
C GLU A 150 3.95 -8.56 12.25
N THR A 151 5.13 -8.50 12.88
CA THR A 151 5.27 -8.19 14.32
C THR A 151 4.77 -6.78 14.65
N HIS A 152 4.94 -5.84 13.72
CA HIS A 152 4.37 -4.48 13.79
C HIS A 152 2.91 -4.40 13.33
N ARG A 153 2.19 -5.53 13.34
CA ARG A 153 0.75 -5.61 12.99
C ARG A 153 0.43 -5.21 11.56
N VAL A 154 1.39 -5.22 10.64
CA VAL A 154 1.11 -5.05 9.21
C VAL A 154 0.77 -6.41 8.61
N GLN A 155 -0.40 -6.52 8.00
CA GLN A 155 -0.80 -7.67 7.23
C GLN A 155 -0.56 -7.42 5.74
N PHE A 156 0.21 -8.31 5.11
CA PHE A 156 0.35 -8.34 3.66
C PHE A 156 -0.86 -8.99 3.00
N LEU A 157 -1.25 -8.45 1.85
CA LEU A 157 -2.35 -8.94 1.03
C LEU A 157 -1.84 -9.24 -0.36
N GLY A 158 -2.49 -10.20 -1.00
CA GLY A 158 -2.19 -10.63 -2.35
C GLY A 158 -2.47 -12.11 -2.51
N TRP A 159 -2.85 -12.53 -3.70
CA TRP A 159 -2.99 -13.95 -4.03
C TRP A 159 -2.34 -14.21 -5.39
N SER A 160 -1.83 -15.42 -5.57
CA SER A 160 -1.14 -15.83 -6.78
C SER A 160 -2.09 -16.54 -7.75
N ASP A 161 -1.99 -16.18 -9.02
CA ASP A 161 -2.47 -17.01 -10.11
C ASP A 161 -1.37 -18.00 -10.51
N ALA A 162 -1.63 -19.28 -10.26
CA ALA A 162 -0.68 -20.36 -10.54
C ALA A 162 -0.38 -20.49 -12.05
N SER A 163 -1.30 -20.11 -12.92
CA SER A 163 -1.13 -20.23 -14.38
C SER A 163 -0.19 -19.17 -14.93
N THR A 164 -0.26 -17.94 -14.42
CA THR A 164 0.55 -16.80 -14.90
C THR A 164 1.76 -16.50 -14.02
N ARG A 165 1.87 -17.12 -12.84
CA ARG A 165 2.85 -16.77 -11.79
C ARG A 165 2.84 -15.28 -11.44
N ARG A 166 1.66 -14.67 -11.47
CA ARG A 166 1.46 -13.25 -11.12
C ARG A 166 0.62 -13.13 -9.87
N PHE A 167 0.77 -12.00 -9.19
CA PHE A 167 0.03 -11.70 -7.98
C PHE A 167 -0.98 -10.59 -8.23
N PHE A 168 -2.19 -10.77 -7.69
CA PHE A 168 -3.27 -9.80 -7.73
C PHE A 168 -3.65 -9.39 -6.32
N GLY A 169 -4.21 -8.19 -6.18
CA GLY A 169 -4.63 -7.70 -4.87
C GLY A 169 -3.49 -7.35 -3.93
N VAL A 170 -2.29 -7.13 -4.45
CA VAL A 170 -1.10 -6.84 -3.64
C VAL A 170 -1.31 -5.54 -2.88
N GLY A 171 -1.08 -5.58 -1.58
CA GLY A 171 -1.35 -4.46 -0.69
C GLY A 171 -0.99 -4.76 0.76
N VAL A 172 -1.35 -3.81 1.62
CA VAL A 172 -1.12 -3.91 3.06
C VAL A 172 -2.27 -3.29 3.84
N ARG A 173 -2.49 -3.77 5.05
CA ARG A 173 -3.40 -3.17 6.03
C ARG A 173 -2.94 -3.46 7.46
N TRP A 174 -3.52 -2.79 8.44
CA TRP A 174 -3.37 -3.20 9.83
C TRP A 174 -4.05 -4.55 10.08
N ALA A 175 -3.41 -5.39 10.88
CA ALA A 175 -4.01 -6.56 11.48
C ALA A 175 -5.03 -6.10 12.54
N SER A 176 -6.26 -6.56 12.40
CA SER A 176 -7.37 -6.37 13.36
C SER A 176 -7.32 -7.40 14.48
#